data_AF-A0A1Y0FU64-F1
#
_entry.id   AF-A0A1Y0FU64-F1
#
_cell.length_a   1.000
_cell.length_b   1.000
_cell.length_c   1.000
_cell.angle_alpha   90.00
_cell.angle_beta   90.00
_cell.angle_gamma   90.00
#
_symmetry.space_group_name_H-M   'P 1'
#
loop_
_entity.id
_entity.type
_entity.pdbx_description
1 polymer ?
#
loop_
_entity_poly.entity_id
_entity_poly.type
_entity_poly.pdbx_seq_one_letter_code
_entity_poly.pdbx_strand_id
1 'polypeptide(L)' 'MEYIDISHPEWPKMWDELAGYRLNKGDHLCIHDGECWEYMGSTLDHHHLRHACHPVTHQVEYIYIERARAAVKWA' A
#
# COMPACT_ATOMS: atom_id res chain seq x y z
N MET A 1 -11.67 -5.86 9.17
CA MET A 1 -10.30 -5.71 8.66
C MET A 1 -9.71 -7.10 8.62
N GLU A 2 -9.24 -7.54 7.47
CA GLU A 2 -8.68 -8.86 7.20
C GLU A 2 -7.18 -8.72 6.95
N TYR A 3 -6.38 -9.66 7.44
CA TYR A 3 -4.95 -9.72 7.12
C TYR A 3 -4.77 -10.78 6.05
N ILE A 4 -4.38 -10.36 4.85
CA ILE A 4 -3.93 -11.29 3.82
C ILE A 4 -2.52 -11.77 4.18
N ASP A 5 -2.28 -13.06 4.00
CA ASP A 5 -0.97 -13.65 4.20
C ASP A 5 -0.01 -13.28 3.06
N ILE A 6 1.30 -13.36 3.31
CA ILE A 6 2.35 -13.12 2.30
C ILE A 6 2.26 -14.07 1.10
N SER A 7 1.63 -15.25 1.28
CA SER A 7 1.36 -16.21 0.21
C SER A 7 0.18 -15.82 -0.68
N HIS A 8 -0.62 -14.82 -0.29
CA HIS A 8 -1.76 -14.38 -1.07
C HIS A 8 -1.26 -13.68 -2.35
N PRO A 9 -1.80 -14.01 -3.53
CA PRO A 9 -1.34 -13.42 -4.80
C PRO A 9 -1.57 -11.91 -4.90
N GLU A 10 -2.44 -11.34 -4.06
CA GLU A 10 -2.60 -9.89 -3.93
C GLU A 10 -1.45 -9.23 -3.16
N TRP A 11 -0.74 -9.96 -2.29
CA TRP A 11 0.36 -9.42 -1.49
C TRP A 11 1.45 -8.77 -2.35
N PRO A 12 2.10 -9.46 -3.30
CA PRO A 12 3.13 -8.84 -4.13
C PRO A 12 2.57 -7.74 -5.06
N LYS A 13 1.32 -7.88 -5.53
CA LYS A 13 0.66 -6.88 -6.38
C LYS A 13 0.41 -5.58 -5.63
N MET A 14 -0.01 -5.66 -4.38
CA MET A 14 -0.24 -4.51 -3.52
C MET A 14 1.06 -3.69 -3.36
N TRP A 15 2.18 -4.34 -3.09
CA TRP A 15 3.47 -3.65 -2.95
C TRP A 15 3.98 -3.06 -4.27
N ASP A 16 3.75 -3.73 -5.39
CA ASP A 16 4.09 -3.22 -6.73
C ASP A 16 3.26 -1.96 -7.07
N GLU A 17 1.95 -2.01 -6.82
CA GLU A 17 1.06 -0.88 -7.02
C GLU A 17 1.44 0.30 -6.12
N LEU A 18 1.78 0.03 -4.85
CA LEU A 18 2.28 1.03 -3.90
C LEU A 18 3.49 1.78 -4.46
N ALA A 19 4.49 1.06 -4.97
CA ALA A 19 5.68 1.65 -5.53
C ALA A 19 5.38 2.52 -6.75
N GLY A 20 4.39 2.12 -7.55
CA GLY A 20 3.88 2.88 -8.69
C GLY A 20 3.23 4.22 -8.32
N TYR A 21 2.87 4.47 -7.05
CA TYR A 21 2.33 5.77 -6.66
C TYR A 21 3.35 6.89 -6.91
N ARG A 22 2.86 8.01 -7.43
CA ARG A 22 3.69 9.21 -7.70
C ARG A 22 4.51 9.67 -6.50
N LEU A 23 3.97 9.45 -5.31
CA LEU A 23 4.60 9.81 -4.04
C LEU A 23 5.88 8.98 -3.79
N ASN A 24 5.84 7.69 -4.12
CA ASN A 24 6.96 6.76 -3.97
C ASN A 24 7.95 6.82 -5.16
N LYS A 25 7.57 7.40 -6.29
CA LYS A 25 8.42 7.52 -7.51
C LYS A 25 9.02 6.18 -7.98
N GLY A 26 8.35 5.05 -7.76
CA GLY A 26 8.87 3.72 -8.08
C GLY A 26 9.71 3.08 -6.98
N ASP A 27 9.82 3.71 -5.80
CA ASP A 27 10.51 3.14 -4.65
C ASP A 27 9.56 2.20 -3.88
N HIS A 28 9.87 0.91 -3.91
CA HIS A 28 9.08 -0.13 -3.24
C HIS A 28 9.23 -0.11 -1.71
N LEU A 29 10.35 0.40 -1.21
CA LEU A 29 10.67 0.35 0.21
C LEU A 29 10.36 1.69 0.88
N CYS A 30 10.54 2.79 0.14
CA CYS A 30 10.31 4.17 0.58
C CYS A 30 10.86 4.44 2.00
N ILE A 31 12.08 3.97 2.30
CA ILE A 31 12.63 4.04 3.65
C ILE A 31 13.00 5.48 3.97
N HIS A 32 12.50 6.00 5.08
CA HIS A 32 12.85 7.31 5.60
C HIS A 32 13.02 7.29 7.11
N ASP A 33 14.20 7.70 7.58
CA ASP A 33 14.59 7.72 9.00
C ASP A 33 14.42 6.37 9.73
N GLY A 34 14.52 5.25 8.99
CA GLY A 34 14.31 3.91 9.53
C GLY A 34 12.85 3.46 9.57
N GLU A 35 11.92 4.31 9.14
CA GLU A 35 10.51 3.97 8.93
C GLU A 35 10.24 3.62 7.46
N CYS A 36 9.26 2.78 7.23
CA CYS A 36 8.82 2.37 5.89
C CYS A 36 7.30 2.17 5.87
N TRP A 37 6.78 1.75 4.72
CA TRP A 37 5.37 1.40 4.58
C TRP A 37 4.99 0.20 5.45
N GLU A 38 4.07 0.43 6.37
CA GLU A 38 3.46 -0.58 7.23
C GLU A 38 2.13 -1.04 6.64
N TYR A 39 1.95 -2.35 6.53
CA TYR A 39 0.67 -2.92 6.13
C TYR A 39 -0.26 -3.00 7.35
N MET A 40 -1.33 -2.21 7.31
CA MET A 40 -2.30 -2.11 8.43
C MET A 40 -3.43 -3.14 8.34
N GLY A 41 -3.57 -3.81 7.19
CA GLY A 41 -4.65 -4.73 6.93
C GLY A 41 -5.39 -4.39 5.65
N SER A 42 -6.36 -5.23 5.32
CA SER A 42 -7.21 -5.11 4.14
C SER A 42 -8.67 -5.02 4.53
N THR A 43 -9.42 -4.30 3.71
CA THR A 43 -10.87 -4.33 3.70
C THR A 43 -11.34 -5.20 2.54
N LEU A 44 -12.65 -5.22 2.32
CA LEU A 44 -13.25 -5.95 1.21
C LEU A 44 -12.81 -5.41 -0.16
N ASP A 45 -12.53 -4.11 -0.20
CA ASP A 45 -12.31 -3.35 -1.44
C ASP A 45 -10.89 -2.76 -1.52
N HIS A 46 -10.22 -2.50 -0.39
CA HIS A 46 -8.90 -1.81 -0.39
C HIS A 46 -7.91 -2.43 0.60
N HIS A 47 -6.63 -2.45 0.23
CA HIS A 47 -5.50 -2.65 1.15
C HIS A 47 -5.10 -1.31 1.78
N HIS A 48 -4.88 -1.30 3.09
CA HIS A 48 -4.55 -0.09 3.83
C HIS A 48 -3.08 -0.14 4.23
N LEU A 49 -2.32 0.85 3.78
CA LEU A 49 -0.92 1.02 4.13
C LEU A 49 -0.70 2.38 4.77
N ARG A 50 0.19 2.42 5.76
CA ARG A 50 0.57 3.63 6.47
C ARG A 50 2.07 3.82 6.37
N HIS A 51 2.51 5.02 6.03
CA HIS A 51 3.87 5.46 6.20
C HIS A 51 3.92 6.43 7.38
N ALA A 52 4.73 6.16 8.40
CA ALA A 52 4.78 7.00 9.59
C ALA A 52 5.48 8.36 9.34
N CYS A 53 6.54 8.39 8.54
CA CYS A 53 7.19 9.64 8.14
C CYS A 53 7.66 9.58 6.68
N HIS A 54 6.82 9.98 5.72
CA HIS A 54 7.15 9.82 4.31
C HIS A 54 8.28 10.79 3.87
N PRO A 55 9.31 10.36 3.11
CA PRO A 55 10.48 11.17 2.77
C PRO A 55 10.18 12.45 1.97
N VAL A 56 9.02 12.50 1.30
CA VAL A 56 8.61 13.64 0.47
C VAL A 56 7.77 14.66 1.25
N THR A 57 6.84 14.18 2.08
CA THR A 57 5.88 15.04 2.80
C THR A 57 6.28 15.28 4.25
N HIS A 58 7.26 14.52 4.76
CA HIS A 58 7.74 14.50 6.15
C HIS A 58 6.59 14.36 7.17
N GLN A 59 5.54 13.65 6.78
CA GLN A 59 4.31 13.48 7.55
C GLN A 59 3.84 12.03 7.47
N VAL A 60 2.89 11.67 8.33
CA VAL A 60 2.22 10.38 8.29
C VAL A 60 1.33 10.35 7.06
N GLU A 61 1.55 9.38 6.19
CA GLU A 61 0.82 9.22 4.95
C GLU A 61 0.03 7.90 4.94
N TYR A 62 -1.16 7.92 4.34
CA TYR A 62 -2.00 6.75 4.22
C TYR A 62 -2.29 6.50 2.74
N ILE A 63 -2.00 5.29 2.27
CA ILE A 63 -2.33 4.86 0.91
C ILE A 63 -3.32 3.71 0.98
N TYR A 64 -4.30 3.79 0.10
CA TYR A 64 -5.33 2.78 -0.10
C TYR A 64 -5.18 2.22 -1.50
N ILE A 65 -4.89 0.92 -1.58
CA ILE A 65 -4.64 0.20 -2.83
C ILE A 65 -5.87 -0.63 -3.14
N GLU A 66 -6.41 -0.52 -4.34
CA GLU A 66 -7.66 -1.20 -4.69
C GLU A 66 -7.43 -2.70 -4.86
N ARG A 67 -8.32 -3.51 -4.28
CA ARG A 67 -8.31 -4.95 -4.50
C ARG A 67 -8.86 -5.25 -5.89
N ALA A 68 -8.39 -6.31 -6.52
CA ALA A 68 -8.86 -6.70 -7.86
C ALA A 68 -10.38 -6.92 -7.92
N ARG A 69 -11.00 -7.30 -6.79
CA ARG A 69 -12.45 -7.40 -6.63
C ARG A 69 -13.18 -6.06 -6.76
N ALA A 70 -12.61 -4.97 -6.24
CA ALA A 70 -13.22 -3.64 -6.27
C ALA A 70 -13.21 -3.06 -7.69
N ALA A 71 -12.12 -3.30 -8.45
CA ALA A 71 -11.97 -2.85 -9.83
C ALA A 71 -13.03 -3.46 -10.80
N VAL A 72 -13.65 -4.59 -10.44
CA VAL A 72 -14.69 -5.26 -11.26
C VAL A 72 -16.07 -4.57 -11.15
N LYS A 73 -16.26 -3.56 -10.29
CA LYS A 73 -17.55 -2.85 -10.15
C LYS A 73 -17.81 -1.73 -11.16
N TRP A 74 -16.94 -1.51 -12.14
CA TRP A 74 -17.20 -0.60 -13.26
C TRP A 74 -17.41 -1.37 -14.56
N ALA A 75 -18.60 -1.96 -14.71
CA ALA A 75 -19.12 -2.44 -16.00
C ALA A 75 -20.54 -1.89 -16.21
#